data_AF-A0A1H0CMS1-F1
#
_entry.id   AF-A0A1H0CMS1-F1
#
_cell.length_a   1.000
_cell.length_b   1.000
_cell.length_c   1.000
_cell.angle_alpha   90.00
_cell.angle_beta   90.00
_cell.angle_gamma   90.00
#
_symmetry.space_group_name_H-M   'P 1'
#
loop_
_entity.id
_entity.type
_entity.pdbx_description
1 polymer ?
#
loop_
_entity_poly.entity_id
_entity_poly.type
_entity_poly.pdbx_seq_one_letter_code
_entity_poly.pdbx_strand_id
1 'polypeptide(L)' 'MSNKEIKDFTSKLEAGLQIAEKRMLEEKALRNETIVVSNAEGKIEYLSAKDVLATY' A
#
# COMPACT_ATOMS: atom_id res chain seq x y z
N MET A 1 -28.18 4.40 -4.03
CA MET A 1 -26.98 4.20 -4.88
C MET A 1 -27.19 2.92 -5.66
N SER A 2 -26.95 2.95 -6.98
CA SER A 2 -27.03 1.75 -7.80
C SER A 2 -25.78 0.89 -7.60
N ASN A 3 -25.90 -0.43 -7.71
CA ASN A 3 -24.79 -1.38 -7.53
C ASN A 3 -23.58 -1.07 -8.44
N LYS A 4 -23.83 -0.40 -9.58
CA LYS A 4 -22.81 0.03 -10.53
C LYS A 4 -21.98 1.21 -10.02
N GLU A 5 -22.62 2.19 -9.39
CA GLU A 5 -21.95 3.37 -8.83
C GLU A 5 -21.05 3.01 -7.66
N ILE A 6 -21.48 2.03 -6.83
CA ILE A 6 -20.68 1.51 -5.72
C ILE A 6 -19.41 0.82 -6.26
N LYS A 7 -19.53 -0.04 -7.28
CA LYS A 7 -18.37 -0.70 -7.89
C LYS A 7 -17.38 0.27 -8.52
N ASP A 8 -17.87 1.27 -9.26
CA ASP A 8 -17.01 2.27 -9.88
C ASP A 8 -16.31 3.14 -8.82
N PHE A 9 -17.00 3.46 -7.72
CA PHE A 9 -16.42 4.18 -6.60
C PHE A 9 -15.34 3.36 -5.89
N THR A 10 -15.64 2.10 -5.53
CA THR A 10 -14.68 1.21 -4.88
C THR A 10 -13.44 1.00 -5.75
N SER A 11 -13.61 0.77 -7.06
CA SER A 11 -12.49 0.56 -7.98
C SER A 11 -11.57 1.79 -8.07
N LYS A 12 -12.14 3.00 -8.11
CA LYS A 12 -11.36 4.24 -8.10
C LYS A 12 -10.65 4.46 -6.76
N LEU A 13 -11.30 4.09 -5.66
CA LEU A 13 -10.74 4.20 -4.32
C LEU A 13 -9.56 3.25 -4.14
N GLU A 14 -9.70 1.98 -4.56
CA GLU A 14 -8.62 0.99 -4.57
C GLU A 14 -7.45 1.43 -5.44
N ALA A 15 -7.73 1.93 -6.64
CA ALA A 15 -6.68 2.45 -7.52
C ALA A 15 -5.93 3.64 -6.89
N GLY A 16 -6.66 4.57 -6.26
CA GLY A 16 -6.05 5.70 -5.54
C GLY A 16 -5.21 5.25 -4.36
N LEU A 17 -5.68 4.24 -3.62
CA LEU A 17 -4.97 3.67 -2.48
C LEU A 17 -3.66 2.99 -2.90
N GLN A 18 -3.68 2.17 -3.96
CA GLN A 18 -2.48 1.54 -4.51
C GLN A 18 -1.44 2.57 -4.98
N ILE A 19 -1.89 3.65 -5.65
CA ILE A 19 -1.00 4.72 -6.10
C ILE A 19 -0.36 5.44 -4.89
N ALA A 20 -1.15 5.73 -3.86
CA ALA A 20 -0.67 6.39 -2.65
C ALA A 20 0.33 5.50 -1.88
N GLU A 21 0.03 4.21 -1.75
CA GLU A 21 0.89 3.23 -1.11
C GLU A 21 2.23 3.09 -1.85
N LYS A 22 2.20 2.94 -3.17
CA LYS A 22 3.43 2.86 -3.98
C LYS A 22 4.29 4.12 -3.82
N ARG A 23 3.69 5.32 -3.91
CA ARG A 23 4.43 6.58 -3.73
C ARG A 23 5.02 6.71 -2.32
N MET A 24 4.28 6.28 -1.30
CA MET A 24 4.78 6.25 0.07
C MET A 24 5.98 5.30 0.19
N LEU A 25 5.90 4.10 -0.38
CA LEU A 25 6.99 3.13 -0.38
C LEU A 25 8.22 3.68 -1.11
N GLU A 26 8.05 4.32 -2.27
CA GLU A 26 9.13 4.94 -3.04
C GLU A 26 9.84 6.06 -2.24
N GLU A 27 9.09 6.97 -1.62
CA GLU A 27 9.63 8.05 -0.78
C GLU A 27 10.38 7.50 0.45
N LYS A 28 9.81 6.49 1.12
CA LYS A 28 10.45 5.84 2.27
C LYS A 28 11.68 5.05 1.87
N ALA A 29 11.66 4.40 0.72
CA ALA A 29 12.81 3.68 0.17
C ALA A 29 13.96 4.63 -0.18
N LEU A 30 13.67 5.81 -0.74
CA LEU A 30 14.67 6.86 -1.00
C LEU A 30 15.34 7.35 0.29
N ARG A 31 14.58 7.44 1.39
CA ARG A 31 15.08 7.86 2.71
C ARG A 31 15.71 6.72 3.52
N ASN A 32 15.76 5.49 2.98
CA ASN A 32 16.13 4.27 3.70
C ASN A 32 15.33 4.06 5.00
N GLU A 33 14.06 4.48 5.01
CA GLU A 33 13.18 4.30 6.15
C GLU A 33 12.60 2.88 6.18
N THR A 34 12.38 2.38 7.39
CA THR A 34 11.62 1.15 7.63
C THR A 34 10.13 1.46 7.62
N ILE A 35 9.35 0.54 7.05
CA ILE A 35 7.90 0.52 7.13
C ILE A 35 7.44 -0.57 8.08
N VAL A 36 6.28 -0.33 8.66
CA VAL A 36 5.62 -1.25 9.55
C VAL A 36 4.55 -1.97 8.74
N VAL A 37 4.69 -3.28 8.59
CA VAL A 37 3.71 -4.12 7.90
C VAL A 37 3.09 -5.12 8.86
N SER A 38 1.82 -5.43 8.62
CA SER A 38 1.16 -6.57 9.23
C SER A 38 1.39 -7.78 8.35
N ASN A 39 1.99 -8.84 8.88
CA ASN A 39 2.03 -10.12 8.16
C ASN A 39 0.65 -10.81 8.17
N ALA A 40 0.52 -11.91 7.43
CA ALA A 40 -0.74 -12.67 7.31
C ALA A 40 -1.23 -13.27 8.65
N GLU A 41 -0.38 -13.36 9.66
CA GLU A 41 -0.73 -13.78 11.02
C GLU A 41 -1.13 -12.59 11.92
N GLY A 42 -1.16 -11.36 11.39
CA GLY A 42 -1.45 -10.15 12.14
C GLY A 42 -0.31 -9.67 13.04
N LYS A 43 0.90 -10.23 12.89
CA LYS A 43 2.09 -9.74 13.60
C LYS A 43 2.66 -8.53 12.87
N ILE A 44 3.14 -7.58 13.67
CA ILE A 44 3.77 -6.36 13.20
C ILE A 44 5.24 -6.65 12.91
N GLU A 45 5.66 -6.47 11.67
CA GLU A 45 7.05 -6.61 11.23
C GLU A 45 7.57 -5.28 10.67
N TYR A 46 8.83 -4.98 10.98
CA TYR A 46 9.53 -3.81 10.46
C TYR A 46 10.37 -4.25 9.28
N LEU A 47 9.96 -3.88 8.07
CA LEU A 47 10.68 -4.17 6.84
C LEU A 47 11.25 -2.88 6.27
N SER A 48 12.40 -2.94 5.59
CA SER A 48 12.89 -1.79 4.85
C SER A 48 11.94 -1.49 3.70
N ALA A 49 11.61 -0.21 3.50
CA ALA A 49 10.73 0.21 2.40
C ALA A 49 11.26 -0.26 1.03
N LYS A 50 12.58 -0.41 0.88
CA LYS A 50 13.22 -0.99 -0.31
C LYS A 50 12.85 -2.46 -0.54
N ASP A 51 12.87 -3.28 0.50
CA ASP A 51 12.56 -4.71 0.40
C ASP A 51 11.08 -4.93 0.07
N VAL A 52 10.21 -4.10 0.65
CA VAL A 52 8.77 -4.14 0.36
C VAL A 52 8.47 -3.63 -1.04
N LEU A 53 9.14 -2.56 -1.50
CA LEU A 53 9.02 -2.08 -2.88
C LEU A 53 9.53 -3.11 -3.90
N ALA A 54 10.55 -3.90 -3.55
CA ALA A 54 11.06 -4.99 -4.39
C ALA A 54 10.12 -6.20 -4.47
N THR A 55 9.18 -6.33 -3.52
CA THR A 55 8.19 -7.42 -3.46
C THR A 55 6.84 -7.01 -4.09
N TYR A 56 6.68 -5.73 -4.46
CA TYR A 56 5.50 -5.16 -5.10
C TYR A 56 5.52 -5.35 -6.62
#